data_AF-A0AA38WM85-F1
#
_entry.id   AF-A0AA38WM85-F1
#
_cell.length_a   1.000
_cell.length_b   1.000
_cell.length_c   1.000
_cell.angle_alpha   90.00
_cell.angle_beta   90.00
_cell.angle_gamma   90.00
#
_symmetry.space_group_name_H-M   'P 1'
#
loop_
_entity.id
_entity.type
_entity.pdbx_description
1 polymer ?
#
loop_
_entity_poly.entity_id
_entity_poly.type
_entity_poly.pdbx_seq_one_letter_code
_entity_poly.pdbx_strand_id
1 'polypeptide(L)' 'MDSDSQNASKDVEIKGINPGLIVLLVVGGLLITFLVGNYVLYMYAQKTLPPRKKKPVSKKKLKREKLKQGVAVPGE' A
#
# COMPACT_ATOMS: atom_id res chain seq x y z
N MET A 1 -27.63 -25.80 -45.49
CA MET A 1 -27.53 -24.62 -44.59
C MET A 1 -26.46 -24.95 -43.57
N ASP A 2 -25.74 -23.94 -43.07
CA ASP A 2 -24.70 -24.01 -42.02
C ASP A 2 -23.23 -23.91 -42.49
N SER A 3 -22.92 -22.88 -43.29
CA SER A 3 -21.52 -22.54 -43.60
C SER A 3 -21.17 -21.06 -43.48
N ASP A 4 -22.04 -20.22 -42.92
CA ASP A 4 -21.82 -18.75 -42.86
C ASP A 4 -21.47 -18.20 -41.47
N SER A 5 -21.50 -19.02 -40.42
CA SER A 5 -21.31 -18.53 -39.04
C SER A 5 -19.85 -18.51 -38.54
N GLN A 6 -18.88 -19.00 -39.32
CA GLN A 6 -17.48 -19.13 -38.89
C GLN A 6 -16.58 -17.93 -39.28
N ASN A 7 -17.11 -16.95 -40.01
CA ASN A 7 -16.33 -15.82 -40.54
C ASN A 7 -16.68 -14.45 -39.93
N ALA A 8 -17.62 -14.37 -38.98
CA ALA A 8 -18.00 -13.10 -38.35
C ALA A 8 -17.13 -12.73 -37.11
N SER A 9 -16.20 -13.59 -36.70
CA SER A 9 -15.38 -13.38 -35.50
C SER A 9 -13.88 -13.18 -35.78
N LYS A 10 -13.49 -13.14 -37.07
CA LYS A 10 -12.09 -12.95 -37.49
C LYS A 10 -11.75 -11.52 -37.91
N ASP A 11 -12.76 -10.65 -37.99
CA ASP A 11 -12.57 -9.22 -38.22
C ASP A 11 -12.54 -8.48 -36.88
N VAL A 12 -11.68 -8.94 -35.98
CA VAL A 12 -11.18 -8.01 -34.95
C VAL A 12 -10.24 -7.10 -35.72
N GLU A 13 -10.80 -6.01 -36.29
CA GLU A 13 -10.02 -4.89 -36.81
C GLU A 13 -8.88 -4.66 -35.83
N ILE A 14 -7.65 -4.97 -36.25
CA ILE A 14 -6.44 -4.65 -35.49
C ILE A 14 -6.25 -3.15 -35.66
N LYS A 15 -7.17 -2.38 -35.09
CA LYS A 15 -7.05 -0.94 -34.92
C LYS A 15 -5.95 -0.81 -33.87
N GLY A 16 -4.73 -0.62 -34.35
CA GLY A 16 -3.52 -0.61 -33.54
C GLY A 16 -3.71 0.22 -32.27
N ILE A 17 -3.21 -0.29 -31.14
CA ILE A 17 -3.37 0.35 -29.84
C ILE A 17 -2.82 1.78 -29.95
N ASN A 18 -3.63 2.77 -29.58
CA ASN A 18 -3.25 4.18 -29.66
C ASN A 18 -1.95 4.40 -28.84
N PRO A 19 -0.92 5.07 -29.42
CA PRO A 19 0.32 5.34 -28.70
C PRO A 19 0.09 6.05 -27.37
N GLY A 20 -0.91 6.93 -27.26
CA GLY A 20 -1.28 7.57 -26.00
C GLY A 20 -1.78 6.59 -24.93
N LEU A 21 -2.53 5.54 -25.33
CA LEU A 21 -2.96 4.49 -24.41
C LEU A 21 -1.77 3.62 -23.96
N ILE A 22 -0.85 3.30 -24.87
CA ILE A 22 0.37 2.56 -24.54
C ILE A 22 1.18 3.34 -23.51
N VAL A 23 1.41 4.64 -23.75
CA VAL A 23 2.15 5.51 -22.82
C VAL A 23 1.44 5.60 -21.47
N LEU A 24 0.11 5.74 -21.44
CA LEU A 24 -0.64 5.78 -20.19
C LEU A 24 -0.49 4.48 -19.39
N LEU A 25 -0.55 3.33 -20.04
CA LEU A 25 -0.35 2.04 -19.37
C LEU A 25 1.09 1.85 -18.89
N VAL A 26 2.08 2.25 -19.69
CA VAL A 26 3.49 2.12 -19.33
C VAL A 26 3.83 3.05 -18.15
N VAL A 27 3.51 4.34 -18.27
CA VAL A 27 3.82 5.33 -17.22
C VAL A 27 2.96 5.08 -15.98
N GLY A 28 1.66 4.86 -16.17
CA GLY A 28 0.73 4.56 -15.07
C GLY A 28 1.11 3.26 -14.36
N GLY A 29 1.38 2.20 -15.11
CA GLY A 29 1.82 0.91 -14.56
C GLY A 29 3.16 1.00 -13.83
N LEU A 30 4.12 1.74 -14.38
CA LEU A 30 5.42 1.96 -13.74
C LEU A 30 5.27 2.72 -12.42
N LEU A 31 4.48 3.80 -12.40
CA LEU A 31 4.22 4.58 -11.19
C LEU A 31 3.47 3.77 -10.12
N ILE A 32 2.43 3.03 -10.52
CA ILE A 32 1.66 2.18 -9.60
C ILE A 32 2.56 1.10 -9.01
N THR A 33 3.32 0.40 -9.84
CA THR A 33 4.23 -0.67 -9.39
C THR A 33 5.30 -0.11 -8.45
N PHE A 34 5.85 1.06 -8.77
CA PHE A 34 6.83 1.75 -7.92
C PHE A 34 6.24 2.13 -6.56
N LEU A 35 5.03 2.69 -6.52
CA LEU A 35 4.34 3.04 -5.27
C LEU A 35 4.03 1.81 -4.42
N VAL A 36 3.46 0.77 -5.03
CA VAL A 36 3.12 -0.49 -4.34
C VAL A 36 4.38 -1.16 -3.81
N GLY A 37 5.42 -1.29 -4.65
CA GLY A 37 6.70 -1.87 -4.24
C GLY A 37 7.34 -1.10 -3.09
N ASN A 38 7.32 0.24 -3.15
CA ASN A 38 7.84 1.08 -2.07
C ASN A 38 7.00 0.95 -0.78
N TYR A 39 5.67 0.89 -0.90
CA TYR A 39 4.79 0.71 0.26
C TYR A 39 5.02 -0.64 0.94
N VAL A 40 5.13 -1.71 0.16
CA VAL A 40 5.44 -3.05 0.68
C VAL A 40 6.81 -3.06 1.35
N LEU A 41 7.83 -2.45 0.73
CA LEU A 41 9.16 -2.35 1.29
C LEU A 41 9.17 -1.53 2.59
N TYR A 42 8.43 -0.43 2.64
CA TYR A 42 8.25 0.39 3.84
C TYR A 42 7.56 -0.37 4.96
N MET A 43 6.53 -1.16 4.64
CA MET A 43 5.86 -2.03 5.61
C MET A 43 6.79 -3.14 6.11
N TYR A 44 7.57 -3.75 5.23
CA TYR A 44 8.54 -4.78 5.58
C TYR A 44 9.65 -4.23 6.48
N ALA A 45 10.19 -3.07 6.13
CA ALA A 45 11.17 -2.36 6.95
C ALA A 45 10.58 -2.04 8.33
N GLN A 46 9.35 -1.55 8.43
CA GLN A 46 8.75 -1.29 9.75
C GLN A 46 8.53 -2.53 10.61
N LYS A 47 8.30 -3.70 10.00
CA LYS A 47 8.19 -4.97 10.74
C LYS A 47 9.53 -5.48 11.25
N THR A 48 10.61 -5.21 10.52
CA THR A 48 11.97 -5.65 10.84
C THR A 48 12.75 -4.63 11.66
N LEU A 49 12.38 -3.36 11.56
CA LEU A 49 12.92 -2.28 12.37
C LEU A 49 12.43 -2.46 13.80
N PRO A 50 13.33 -2.45 14.80
CA PRO A 50 12.93 -2.50 16.19
C PRO A 50 11.97 -1.32 16.47
N PRO A 51 10.91 -1.54 17.27
CA PRO A 51 9.92 -0.51 17.55
C PRO A 51 10.67 0.74 18.00
N ARG A 52 10.44 1.87 17.29
CA ARG A 52 11.16 3.13 17.54
C ARG A 52 11.12 3.38 19.03
N LYS A 53 12.25 3.16 19.72
CA LYS A 53 12.33 3.29 21.17
C LYS A 53 11.92 4.72 21.46
N LYS A 54 10.72 4.90 22.02
CA LYS A 54 10.30 6.19 22.57
C LYS A 54 11.43 6.59 23.52
N LYS A 55 11.93 7.83 23.37
CA LYS A 55 13.03 8.32 24.22
C LYS A 55 12.71 7.91 25.66
N PRO A 56 13.60 7.17 26.34
CA PRO A 56 13.29 6.66 27.66
C PRO A 56 12.87 7.83 28.53
N VAL A 57 11.65 7.75 29.01
CA VAL A 57 11.09 8.81 29.84
C VAL A 57 11.90 8.78 31.14
N SER A 58 12.58 9.89 31.45
CA SER A 58 13.36 9.99 32.70
C SER A 58 12.49 9.54 33.88
N LYS A 59 13.08 8.80 34.82
CA LYS A 59 12.40 8.31 36.03
C LYS A 59 11.66 9.43 36.76
N LYS A 60 12.18 10.67 36.71
CA LYS A 60 11.51 11.87 37.26
C LYS A 60 10.20 12.20 36.55
N LYS A 61 10.15 12.11 35.22
CA LYS A 61 8.92 12.32 34.43
C LYS A 61 7.94 11.17 34.59
N LEU A 62 8.40 9.92 34.65
CA LEU A 62 7.53 8.77 34.95
C LEU A 62 6.87 8.88 36.33
N LYS A 63 7.62 9.26 37.37
CA LYS A 63 7.06 9.50 38.71
C LYS A 63 6.08 10.68 38.70
N ARG A 64 6.40 11.78 37.98
CA ARG A 64 5.52 12.95 37.86
C ARG A 64 4.20 12.61 37.16
N GLU A 65 4.24 11.84 36.09
CA GLU A 65 3.03 11.41 35.37
C GLU A 65 2.21 10.40 36.19
N LYS A 66 2.85 9.43 36.86
CA LYS A 66 2.17 8.51 37.79
C LYS A 66 1.49 9.23 38.96
N LEU A 67 2.13 10.26 39.51
CA LEU A 67 1.54 11.09 40.58
C LEU A 67 0.37 11.94 40.07
N LYS A 68 0.40 12.37 38.79
CA LYS A 68 -0.72 13.09 38.15
C LYS A 68 -1.89 12.19 37.78
N GLN A 69 -1.62 10.95 37.39
CA GLN A 69 -2.64 9.95 37.06
C GLN A 69 -3.38 9.44 38.30
N GLY A 70 -2.86 9.73 39.50
CA GLY A 70 -3.45 9.25 40.75
C GLY A 70 -3.30 7.74 40.92
N VAL A 71 -3.83 7.22 42.01
CA VAL A 71 -3.97 5.78 42.23
C VAL A 71 -5.30 5.38 41.61
N ALA A 72 -5.28 4.46 40.63
CA ALA A 72 -6.50 3.80 40.19
C ALA A 72 -7.09 3.06 41.39
N VAL A 73 -8.36 3.31 41.68
CA VAL A 73 -9.07 2.63 42.77
C VAL A 73 -8.99 1.13 42.50
N PRO A 74 -8.43 0.32 43.41
CA PRO A 74 -8.40 -1.13 43.25
C PRO A 74 -9.83 -1.66 43.45
N GLY A 75 -10.59 -1.78 42.36
CA GLY A 75 -11.95 -2.32 42.40
C GLY A 75 -12.87 -1.73 41.33
N GLU A 76 -12.67 -2.15 40.08
CA GLU A 76 -13.70 -2.68 39.15
C GLU A 76 -13.09 -3.82 38.35
#